data_AF-A0A7C7L3S0-F1
#
_entry.id   AF-A0A7C7L3S0-F1
#
_cell.length_a   1.000
_cell.length_b   1.000
_cell.length_c   1.000
_cell.angle_alpha   90.00
_cell.angle_beta   90.00
_cell.angle_gamma   90.00
#
_symmetry.space_group_name_H-M   'P 1'
#
loop_
_entity.id
_entity.type
_entity.pdbx_description
1 polymer ?
#
loop_
_entity_poly.entity_id
_entity_poly.type
_entity_poly.pdbx_seq_one_letter_code
_entity_poly.pdbx_strand_id
1 'polypeptide(L)'
;MEVMVMSRRMLICAIFAALAFGLVLQISAVEKGAQSSKGKYSYVGMKKCRMCHRSEKRGNQFEKWQKSKHAKAFLTLKTPKAVELAKKAGVEGNPWESPECLKCHVTAFDAKPKLRKKIKNENGVSCEACHGPGSGYSKLSIMKERKKAMAAGLRMPKEKDEKDPKKRTCTRCHNPESPTYREFNFKEFYKKIAHPIPKKGKG
;
A
#
# COMPACT_ATOMS: atom_id res chain seq x y z
N MET A 1 -14.79 -84.91 -7.78
CA MET A 1 -13.54 -84.89 -6.98
C MET A 1 -12.99 -83.49 -7.04
N GLU A 2 -12.75 -82.74 -5.98
CA GLU A 2 -13.05 -82.83 -4.56
C GLU A 2 -12.50 -81.51 -3.99
N VAL A 3 -13.32 -80.83 -3.19
CA VAL A 3 -12.97 -79.90 -2.09
C VAL A 3 -11.83 -78.87 -2.22
N MET A 4 -12.26 -77.60 -2.20
CA MET A 4 -11.96 -76.66 -1.10
C MET A 4 -10.52 -76.17 -0.94
N VAL A 5 -10.15 -75.13 -1.71
CA VAL A 5 -9.05 -74.20 -1.34
C VAL A 5 -9.66 -72.86 -0.94
N MET A 6 -10.31 -72.86 0.22
CA MET A 6 -10.84 -71.66 0.85
C MET A 6 -9.86 -71.20 1.93
N SER A 7 -9.49 -69.92 1.87
CA SER A 7 -9.01 -69.13 3.01
C SER A 7 -7.58 -69.36 3.54
N ARG A 8 -6.57 -68.92 2.78
CA ARG A 8 -5.31 -68.37 3.36
C ARG A 8 -5.21 -66.84 3.24
N ARG A 9 -6.27 -66.19 2.78
CA ARG A 9 -6.32 -64.73 2.58
C ARG A 9 -6.96 -63.95 3.73
N MET A 10 -7.48 -64.62 4.77
CA MET A 10 -8.22 -63.98 5.86
C MET A 10 -7.43 -63.82 7.18
N LEU A 11 -6.15 -64.19 7.25
CA LEU A 11 -5.35 -64.03 8.49
C LEU A 11 -4.24 -62.98 8.43
N ILE A 12 -4.02 -62.31 7.29
CA ILE A 12 -3.02 -61.23 7.17
C ILE A 12 -3.68 -59.83 7.29
N CYS A 13 -5.01 -59.76 7.35
CA CYS A 13 -5.76 -58.50 7.51
C CYS A 13 -5.85 -57.97 8.95
N ALA A 14 -5.35 -58.68 9.97
CA ALA A 14 -5.60 -58.32 11.37
C ALA A 14 -4.42 -57.73 12.15
N ILE A 15 -3.21 -57.60 11.57
CA ILE A 15 -2.04 -57.08 12.30
C ILE A 15 -1.42 -55.81 11.70
N PHE A 16 -1.70 -55.47 10.44
CA PHE A 16 -1.24 -54.19 9.85
C PHE A 16 -2.25 -53.03 9.96
N ALA A 17 -3.41 -53.24 10.58
CA ALA A 17 -4.39 -52.19 10.83
C ALA A 17 -4.13 -51.36 12.11
N ALA A 18 -3.16 -51.75 12.95
CA ALA A 18 -2.84 -51.06 14.21
C ALA A 18 -1.56 -50.21 14.18
N LEU A 19 -0.88 -50.12 13.04
CA LEU A 19 0.31 -49.26 12.85
C LEU A 19 0.13 -48.20 11.75
N ALA A 20 -1.12 -47.90 11.38
CA ALA A 20 -1.46 -46.80 10.46
C ALA A 20 -2.22 -45.65 11.16
N PHE A 21 -2.50 -45.76 12.47
CA PHE A 21 -3.27 -44.76 13.22
C PHE A 21 -2.43 -43.93 14.22
N GLY A 22 -1.10 -44.18 14.28
CA GLY A 22 -0.18 -43.54 15.23
C GLY A 22 0.73 -42.45 14.65
N LEU A 23 0.54 -42.06 13.38
CA LEU A 23 1.36 -41.04 12.71
C LEU A 23 0.50 -40.01 11.96
N VAL A 24 -0.59 -39.55 12.59
CA VAL A 24 -1.45 -38.47 12.05
C VAL A 24 -1.61 -37.32 13.05
N LEU A 25 -0.66 -37.16 13.98
CA LEU A 25 -0.66 -36.04 14.92
C LEU A 25 0.75 -35.44 14.97
N GLN A 26 0.86 -34.22 14.42
CA GLN A 26 1.98 -33.26 14.50
C GLN A 26 2.60 -32.85 13.16
N ILE A 27 1.79 -32.32 12.24
CA ILE A 27 2.23 -31.19 11.40
C ILE A 27 1.14 -30.13 11.47
N SER A 28 1.03 -29.50 12.63
CA SER A 28 0.34 -28.22 12.76
C SER A 28 1.40 -27.14 12.94
N ALA A 29 1.23 -26.04 12.21
CA ALA A 29 2.03 -24.83 12.19
C ALA A 29 3.29 -24.90 11.31
N VAL A 30 3.24 -24.29 10.13
CA VAL A 30 3.44 -22.84 9.97
C VAL A 30 3.00 -22.47 8.56
N GLU A 31 1.70 -22.21 8.40
CA GLU A 31 1.29 -21.21 7.41
C GLU A 31 1.30 -19.86 8.12
N LYS A 32 2.49 -19.24 8.21
CA LYS A 32 2.56 -17.79 8.38
C LYS A 32 2.11 -17.17 7.06
N GLY A 33 0.79 -17.23 6.83
CA GLY A 33 0.14 -16.48 5.78
C GLY A 33 0.59 -15.04 5.88
N ALA A 34 1.14 -14.52 4.78
CA ALA A 34 1.40 -13.11 4.61
C ALA A 34 0.06 -12.38 4.71
N GLN A 35 -0.31 -12.01 5.93
CA GLN A 35 -1.57 -11.36 6.23
C GLN A 35 -1.54 -10.00 5.53
N SER A 36 -2.31 -9.92 4.44
CA SER A 36 -2.62 -8.69 3.73
C SER A 36 -2.99 -7.59 4.72
N SER A 37 -2.18 -6.53 4.76
CA SER A 37 -2.35 -5.38 5.67
C SER A 37 -3.61 -4.53 5.39
N LYS A 38 -4.49 -4.97 4.48
CA LYS A 38 -5.73 -4.26 4.13
C LYS A 38 -6.69 -4.25 5.31
N GLY A 39 -6.69 -3.14 6.05
CA GLY A 39 -7.66 -2.85 7.11
C GLY A 39 -7.10 -2.76 8.53
N LYS A 40 -5.80 -3.04 8.75
CA LYS A 40 -5.18 -2.97 10.08
C LYS A 40 -4.89 -1.53 10.53
N TYR A 41 -4.60 -0.64 9.59
CA TYR A 41 -4.13 0.72 9.88
C TYR A 41 -5.04 1.77 9.23
N SER A 42 -5.20 2.90 9.92
CA SER A 42 -5.95 4.07 9.47
C SER A 42 -5.01 5.20 9.07
N TYR A 43 -5.53 6.09 8.24
CA TYR A 43 -4.84 7.28 7.80
C TYR A 43 -4.95 8.37 8.85
N VAL A 44 -3.81 8.95 9.23
CA VAL A 44 -3.70 9.95 10.29
C VAL A 44 -3.74 11.39 9.76
N GLY A 45 -3.59 11.56 8.45
CA GLY A 45 -3.58 12.84 7.77
C GLY A 45 -2.26 13.59 7.90
N MET A 46 -2.00 14.46 6.92
CA MET A 46 -0.75 15.21 6.79
C MET A 46 -0.39 16.07 8.02
N LYS A 47 -1.38 16.51 8.81
CA LYS A 47 -1.13 17.29 10.03
C LYS A 47 -0.31 16.51 11.04
N LYS A 48 -0.54 15.19 11.16
CA LYS A 48 0.23 14.32 12.05
C LYS A 48 1.69 14.25 11.61
N CYS A 49 1.93 14.16 10.30
CA CYS A 49 3.26 14.12 9.71
C CYS A 49 4.00 15.45 9.89
N ARG A 50 3.31 16.59 9.67
CA ARG A 50 3.86 17.95 9.79
C ARG A 50 4.54 18.21 11.12
N MET A 51 3.99 17.69 12.22
CA MET A 51 4.51 17.96 13.57
C MET A 51 6.00 17.64 13.71
N CYS A 52 6.46 16.57 13.06
CA CYS A 52 7.86 16.13 13.14
C CYS A 52 8.65 16.35 11.85
N HIS A 53 7.99 16.40 10.68
CA HIS A 53 8.62 16.44 9.35
C HIS A 53 8.69 17.85 8.73
N ARG A 54 8.58 18.90 9.55
CA ARG A 54 8.70 20.32 9.12
C ARG A 54 10.08 20.95 9.35
N SER A 55 10.99 20.26 10.04
CA SER A 55 12.29 20.85 10.40
C SER A 55 13.36 20.52 9.36
N GLU A 56 14.33 21.42 9.21
CA GLU A 56 15.50 21.21 8.35
C GLU A 56 16.34 20.00 8.81
N LYS A 57 16.42 19.74 10.12
CA LYS A 57 17.05 18.52 10.67
C LYS A 57 16.40 17.22 10.17
N ARG A 58 15.15 17.28 9.73
CA ARG A 58 14.47 16.17 9.09
C ARG A 58 14.45 16.30 7.57
N GLY A 59 14.91 17.40 6.97
CA GLY A 59 14.93 17.61 5.52
C GLY A 59 13.71 18.35 4.99
N ASN A 60 12.97 19.00 5.88
CA ASN A 60 11.81 19.84 5.61
C ASN A 60 10.81 19.18 4.63
N GLN A 61 10.48 17.92 4.91
CA GLN A 61 9.72 17.07 3.98
C GLN A 61 8.30 17.57 3.78
N PHE A 62 7.70 18.11 4.84
CA PHE A 62 6.35 18.67 4.77
C PHE A 62 6.28 19.86 3.81
N GLU A 63 7.20 20.81 3.90
CA GLU A 63 7.17 22.00 3.04
C GLU A 63 7.49 21.66 1.58
N LYS A 64 8.46 20.75 1.35
CA LYS A 64 8.74 20.21 0.01
C LYS A 64 7.51 19.56 -0.61
N TRP A 65 6.78 18.75 0.16
CA TRP A 65 5.50 18.19 -0.30
C TRP A 65 4.46 19.29 -0.57
N GLN A 66 4.30 20.24 0.34
CA GLN A 66 3.29 21.30 0.22
C GLN A 66 3.48 22.16 -1.04
N LYS A 67 4.72 22.38 -1.46
CA LYS A 67 5.08 23.09 -2.69
C LYS A 67 4.92 22.23 -3.97
N SER A 68 4.76 20.91 -3.83
CA SER A 68 4.68 19.98 -4.96
C SER A 68 3.32 19.99 -5.67
N LYS A 69 3.29 19.46 -6.90
CA LYS A 69 2.03 19.24 -7.64
C LYS A 69 1.10 18.24 -6.94
N HIS A 70 1.65 17.29 -6.16
CA HIS A 70 0.85 16.30 -5.42
C HIS A 70 -0.05 16.95 -4.37
N ALA A 71 0.43 17.94 -3.62
CA ALA A 71 -0.38 18.68 -2.66
C ALA A 71 -1.51 19.47 -3.34
N LYS A 72 -1.34 19.83 -4.62
CA LYS A 72 -2.33 20.56 -5.43
C LYS A 72 -3.22 19.66 -6.29
N ALA A 73 -3.03 18.34 -6.24
CA ALA A 73 -3.64 17.41 -7.19
C ALA A 73 -5.17 17.55 -7.24
N PHE A 74 -5.85 17.55 -6.09
CA PHE A 74 -7.31 17.73 -6.05
C PHE A 74 -7.74 19.08 -6.65
N LEU A 75 -7.02 20.16 -6.35
CA LEU A 75 -7.35 21.49 -6.89
C LEU A 75 -7.19 21.55 -8.41
N THR A 76 -6.28 20.78 -9.00
CA THR A 76 -6.15 20.68 -10.46
C THR A 76 -7.44 20.21 -11.12
N LEU A 77 -8.22 19.33 -10.48
CA LEU A 77 -9.49 18.86 -11.02
C LEU A 77 -10.52 19.99 -11.18
N LYS A 78 -10.41 21.05 -10.37
CA LYS A 78 -11.32 22.20 -10.42
C LYS A 78 -10.96 23.22 -11.51
N THR A 79 -9.91 22.98 -12.29
CA THR A 79 -9.53 23.89 -13.39
C THR A 79 -10.43 23.69 -14.60
N PRO A 80 -10.73 24.75 -15.39
CA PRO A 80 -11.51 24.61 -16.63
C PRO A 80 -10.92 23.58 -17.58
N LYS A 81 -9.58 23.51 -17.66
CA LYS A 81 -8.89 22.52 -18.51
C LYS A 81 -9.13 21.09 -18.05
N ALA A 82 -9.13 20.82 -16.74
CA ALA A 82 -9.40 19.49 -16.23
C ALA A 82 -10.86 19.08 -16.47
N VAL A 83 -11.82 20.00 -16.35
CA VAL A 83 -13.24 19.76 -16.69
C VAL A 83 -13.39 19.40 -18.17
N GLU A 84 -12.76 20.17 -19.07
CA GLU A 84 -12.76 19.90 -20.50
C GLU A 84 -12.20 18.51 -20.83
N LEU A 85 -11.06 18.15 -20.23
CA LEU A 85 -10.41 16.85 -20.43
C LEU A 85 -11.23 15.70 -19.85
N ALA A 86 -11.85 15.89 -18.69
CA ALA A 86 -12.72 14.90 -18.07
C ALA A 86 -13.94 14.61 -18.96
N LYS A 87 -14.59 15.66 -19.49
CA LYS A 87 -15.70 15.52 -20.45
C LYS A 87 -15.25 14.77 -21.72
N LYS A 88 -14.10 15.11 -22.28
CA LYS A 88 -13.53 14.40 -23.45
C LYS A 88 -13.22 12.93 -23.16
N ALA A 89 -12.88 12.60 -21.92
CA ALA A 89 -12.65 11.24 -21.45
C ALA A 89 -13.94 10.50 -21.05
N GLY A 90 -15.13 11.10 -21.26
CA GLY A 90 -16.42 10.49 -20.94
C GLY A 90 -16.76 10.48 -19.44
N VAL A 91 -16.11 11.30 -18.62
CA VAL A 91 -16.46 11.44 -17.20
C VAL A 91 -17.71 12.30 -17.08
N GLU A 92 -18.74 11.74 -16.45
CA GLU A 92 -19.98 12.46 -16.14
C GLU A 92 -19.79 13.39 -14.92
N GLY A 93 -20.44 14.55 -14.97
CA GLY A 93 -20.40 15.54 -13.88
C GLY A 93 -19.01 16.17 -13.68
N ASN A 94 -18.76 16.59 -12.43
CA ASN A 94 -17.52 17.29 -12.11
C ASN A 94 -16.38 16.30 -11.80
N PRO A 95 -15.16 16.51 -12.35
CA PRO A 95 -14.03 15.63 -12.05
C PRO A 95 -13.61 15.62 -10.58
N TRP A 96 -13.88 16.67 -9.79
CA TRP A 96 -13.60 16.68 -8.35
C TRP A 96 -14.64 15.93 -7.49
N GLU A 97 -15.68 15.39 -8.11
CA GLU A 97 -16.69 14.51 -7.50
C GLU A 97 -16.60 13.08 -8.05
N SER A 98 -16.02 12.90 -9.24
CA SER A 98 -15.85 11.60 -9.91
C SER A 98 -14.84 10.68 -9.19
N PRO A 99 -15.27 9.47 -8.77
CA PRO A 99 -14.39 8.43 -8.23
C PRO A 99 -13.19 8.08 -9.14
N GLU A 100 -13.40 8.09 -10.45
CA GLU A 100 -12.41 7.81 -11.49
C GLU A 100 -11.25 8.80 -11.44
N CYS A 101 -11.53 10.05 -11.10
CA CYS A 101 -10.53 11.09 -10.93
C CYS A 101 -9.94 11.08 -9.50
N LEU A 102 -10.80 10.93 -8.49
CA LEU A 102 -10.42 11.05 -7.08
C LEU A 102 -9.50 9.91 -6.61
N LYS A 103 -9.56 8.71 -7.22
CA LYS A 103 -8.62 7.60 -6.94
C LYS A 103 -7.14 8.00 -7.10
N CYS A 104 -6.84 8.95 -7.99
CA CYS A 104 -5.49 9.43 -8.27
C CYS A 104 -5.19 10.79 -7.65
N HIS A 105 -6.22 11.62 -7.42
CA HIS A 105 -6.06 13.01 -6.98
C HIS A 105 -6.26 13.23 -5.48
N VAL A 106 -6.80 12.23 -4.77
CA VAL A 106 -6.98 12.28 -3.31
C VAL A 106 -6.36 11.05 -2.67
N THR A 107 -5.50 11.29 -1.68
CA THR A 107 -4.90 10.22 -0.87
C THR A 107 -5.95 9.25 -0.40
N ALA A 108 -5.81 7.96 -0.67
CA ALA A 108 -6.62 6.88 -0.11
C ALA A 108 -8.13 6.95 -0.41
N PHE A 109 -8.56 7.62 -1.49
CA PHE A 109 -9.98 7.77 -1.82
C PHE A 109 -10.71 6.42 -1.88
N ASP A 110 -10.02 5.39 -2.36
CA ASP A 110 -10.42 3.98 -2.43
C ASP A 110 -10.47 3.24 -1.07
N ALA A 111 -10.01 3.85 0.02
CA ALA A 111 -10.04 3.23 1.34
C ALA A 111 -11.42 3.36 2.01
N LYS A 112 -11.78 2.36 2.82
CA LYS A 112 -13.00 2.37 3.64
C LYS A 112 -13.13 3.72 4.39
N PRO A 113 -14.30 4.40 4.35
CA PRO A 113 -14.47 5.74 4.96
C PRO A 113 -13.96 5.83 6.40
N LYS A 114 -14.22 4.80 7.21
CA LYS A 114 -13.76 4.73 8.61
C LYS A 114 -12.23 4.81 8.79
N LEU A 115 -11.45 4.37 7.80
CA LEU A 115 -9.99 4.39 7.84
C LEU A 115 -9.41 5.73 7.39
N ARG A 116 -10.14 6.51 6.60
CA ARG A 116 -9.67 7.76 5.99
C ARG A 116 -10.32 9.03 6.57
N LYS A 117 -10.99 8.96 7.71
CA LYS A 117 -11.70 10.10 8.35
C LYS A 117 -10.87 11.38 8.53
N LYS A 118 -9.53 11.26 8.61
CA LYS A 118 -8.61 12.39 8.79
C LYS A 118 -8.03 12.93 7.47
N ILE A 119 -8.34 12.29 6.34
CA ILE A 119 -7.99 12.77 5.02
C ILE A 119 -8.99 13.83 4.59
N LYS A 120 -8.47 14.95 4.10
CA LYS A 120 -9.23 16.00 3.42
C LYS A 120 -8.90 15.99 1.94
N ASN A 121 -9.90 16.14 1.08
CA ASN A 121 -9.69 16.10 -0.37
C ASN A 121 -8.75 17.22 -0.82
N GLU A 122 -8.84 18.39 -0.18
CA GLU A 122 -8.03 19.58 -0.47
C GLU A 122 -6.53 19.37 -0.22
N ASN A 123 -6.15 18.33 0.54
CA ASN A 123 -4.74 17.96 0.72
C ASN A 123 -4.17 17.17 -0.47
N GLY A 124 -4.99 16.83 -1.47
CA GLY A 124 -4.60 16.09 -2.65
C GLY A 124 -3.90 14.76 -2.34
N VAL A 125 -2.82 14.50 -3.08
CA VAL A 125 -1.92 13.36 -2.86
C VAL A 125 -0.91 13.76 -1.78
N SER A 126 -1.10 13.21 -0.59
CA SER A 126 -0.39 13.56 0.64
C SER A 126 0.59 12.45 1.05
N CYS A 127 1.27 12.64 2.19
CA CYS A 127 2.33 11.76 2.69
C CYS A 127 1.96 10.27 2.62
N GLU A 128 0.73 9.93 3.03
CA GLU A 128 0.27 8.56 3.20
C GLU A 128 -0.12 7.87 1.87
N ALA A 129 -0.20 8.62 0.75
CA ALA A 129 -0.38 8.04 -0.57
C ALA A 129 0.86 7.23 -1.00
N CYS A 130 2.05 7.68 -0.59
CA CYS A 130 3.32 7.00 -0.84
C CYS A 130 3.79 6.17 0.35
N HIS A 131 3.58 6.67 1.57
CA HIS A 131 4.10 6.05 2.79
C HIS A 131 3.12 5.08 3.48
N GLY A 132 1.90 4.95 2.97
CA GLY A 132 0.87 4.10 3.56
C GLY A 132 0.16 4.75 4.76
N PRO A 133 -0.83 4.06 5.36
CA PRO A 133 -1.58 4.56 6.51
C PRO A 133 -0.72 4.65 7.78
N GLY A 134 -0.65 5.84 8.37
CA GLY A 134 0.29 6.19 9.43
C GLY A 134 -0.09 5.79 10.85
N SER A 135 -1.27 5.19 11.09
CA SER A 135 -1.68 4.88 12.47
C SER A 135 -0.76 3.87 13.17
N GLY A 136 -0.09 2.99 12.41
CA GLY A 136 0.86 2.02 12.94
C GLY A 136 2.24 2.60 13.27
N TYR A 137 2.71 3.57 12.48
CA TYR A 137 4.10 4.03 12.56
C TYR A 137 4.27 5.49 12.99
N SER A 138 3.19 6.28 13.16
CA SER A 138 3.28 7.70 13.52
C SER A 138 3.67 7.98 14.98
N LYS A 139 3.72 6.93 15.83
CA LYS A 139 4.22 7.05 17.21
C LYS A 139 5.74 7.22 17.19
N LEU A 140 6.27 8.18 17.95
CA LEU A 140 7.69 8.50 17.97
C LEU A 140 8.57 7.27 18.32
N SER A 141 8.12 6.45 19.27
CA SER A 141 8.79 5.23 19.69
C SER A 141 8.94 4.17 18.58
N ILE A 142 8.07 4.22 17.57
CA ILE A 142 8.11 3.33 16.40
C ILE A 142 8.84 4.01 15.23
N MET A 143 8.51 5.26 14.93
CA MET A 143 9.02 5.96 13.74
C MET A 143 10.53 6.20 13.78
N LYS A 144 11.12 6.31 14.98
CA LYS A 144 12.56 6.53 15.16
C LYS A 144 13.40 5.37 14.60
N GLU A 145 12.82 4.17 14.54
CA GLU A 145 13.46 2.97 14.02
C GLU A 145 12.78 2.53 12.72
N ARG A 146 13.45 2.76 11.60
CA ARG A 146 12.89 2.50 10.26
C ARG A 146 12.36 1.08 10.09
N LYS A 147 13.06 0.06 10.62
CA LYS A 147 12.62 -1.34 10.54
C LYS A 147 11.29 -1.56 11.28
N LYS A 148 11.13 -0.98 12.48
CA LYS A 148 9.88 -1.03 13.25
C LYS A 148 8.75 -0.29 12.53
N ALA A 149 9.04 0.89 11.99
CA ALA A 149 8.06 1.65 11.20
C ALA A 149 7.58 0.87 9.97
N MET A 150 8.49 0.23 9.23
CA MET A 150 8.15 -0.61 8.07
C MET A 150 7.32 -1.83 8.46
N ALA A 151 7.68 -2.51 9.55
CA ALA A 151 6.87 -3.60 10.11
C ALA A 151 5.47 -3.13 10.56
N ALA A 152 5.36 -1.86 10.95
CA ALA A 152 4.10 -1.21 11.33
C ALA A 152 3.36 -0.53 10.16
N GLY A 153 3.72 -0.86 8.91
CA GLY A 153 2.98 -0.43 7.72
C GLY A 153 3.57 0.73 6.92
N LEU A 154 4.71 1.29 7.34
CA LEU A 154 5.42 2.31 6.57
C LEU A 154 5.88 1.73 5.23
N ARG A 155 5.53 2.42 4.15
CA ARG A 155 6.01 2.14 2.79
C ARG A 155 7.09 3.15 2.41
N MET A 156 8.06 2.65 1.66
CA MET A 156 9.15 3.45 1.12
C MET A 156 9.26 3.09 -0.36
N PRO A 157 8.81 3.96 -1.27
CA PRO A 157 8.79 3.66 -2.69
C PRO A 157 10.19 3.31 -3.22
N LYS A 158 10.26 2.29 -4.08
CA LYS A 158 11.49 1.87 -4.75
C LYS A 158 11.15 1.58 -6.20
N GLU A 159 12.07 1.90 -7.10
CA GLU A 159 11.92 1.66 -8.53
C GLU A 159 11.55 0.20 -8.84
N LYS A 160 12.23 -0.75 -8.18
CA LYS A 160 11.97 -2.19 -8.36
C LYS A 160 10.55 -2.63 -7.97
N ASP A 161 9.86 -1.87 -7.12
CA ASP A 161 8.52 -2.21 -6.66
C ASP A 161 7.45 -1.75 -7.66
N GLU A 162 7.79 -0.88 -8.63
CA GLU A 162 6.82 -0.33 -9.60
C GLU A 162 6.30 -1.37 -10.61
N LYS A 163 7.04 -2.46 -10.82
CA LYS A 163 6.60 -3.59 -11.66
C LYS A 163 5.60 -4.51 -10.96
N ASP A 164 5.47 -4.42 -9.64
CA ASP A 164 4.57 -5.28 -8.85
C ASP A 164 3.25 -4.52 -8.56
N PRO A 165 2.11 -4.95 -9.11
CA PRO A 165 0.81 -4.30 -8.88
C PRO A 165 0.42 -4.15 -7.40
N LYS A 166 0.95 -5.01 -6.52
CA LYS A 166 0.69 -4.99 -5.07
C LYS A 166 1.61 -4.04 -4.31
N LYS A 167 2.75 -3.64 -4.88
CA LYS A 167 3.77 -2.80 -4.22
C LYS A 167 3.99 -1.46 -4.89
N ARG A 168 3.64 -1.32 -6.17
CA ARG A 168 3.80 -0.08 -6.94
C ARG A 168 3.17 1.10 -6.21
N THR A 169 3.85 2.24 -6.27
CA THR A 169 3.38 3.46 -5.62
C THR A 169 3.14 4.55 -6.65
N CYS A 170 4.09 4.81 -7.54
CA CYS A 170 4.02 5.91 -8.50
C CYS A 170 3.08 5.59 -9.66
N THR A 171 3.25 4.40 -10.24
CA THR A 171 2.48 3.93 -11.41
C THR A 171 1.05 3.49 -11.06
N ARG A 172 0.64 3.60 -9.78
CA ARG A 172 -0.79 3.52 -9.41
C ARG A 172 -1.61 4.65 -10.01
N CYS A 173 -1.00 5.82 -10.22
CA CYS A 173 -1.65 7.00 -10.79
C CYS A 173 -0.97 7.46 -12.08
N HIS A 174 0.37 7.33 -12.17
CA HIS A 174 1.12 7.64 -13.37
C HIS A 174 1.05 6.47 -14.37
N ASN A 175 -0.12 6.30 -14.97
CA ASN A 175 -0.42 5.21 -15.90
C ASN A 175 -1.42 5.66 -17.00
N PRO A 176 -1.62 4.85 -18.06
CA PRO A 176 -2.48 5.19 -19.19
C PRO A 176 -3.97 5.44 -18.87
N GLU A 177 -4.46 5.10 -17.67
CA GLU A 177 -5.84 5.42 -17.28
C GLU A 177 -6.04 6.93 -17.07
N SER A 178 -4.96 7.71 -16.92
CA SER A 178 -5.05 9.17 -16.85
C SER A 178 -5.27 9.78 -18.25
N PRO A 179 -6.26 10.66 -18.45
CA PRO A 179 -6.47 11.37 -19.73
C PRO A 179 -5.29 12.26 -20.14
N THR A 180 -4.34 12.50 -19.23
CA THR A 180 -3.15 13.32 -19.46
C THR A 180 -1.86 12.52 -19.31
N TYR A 181 -1.96 11.19 -19.39
CA TYR A 181 -0.82 10.31 -19.22
C TYR A 181 0.32 10.67 -20.19
N ARG A 182 1.52 10.63 -19.63
CA ARG A 182 2.79 10.69 -20.34
C ARG A 182 3.68 9.62 -19.74
N GLU A 183 4.63 9.13 -20.53
CA GLU A 183 5.58 8.12 -20.06
C GLU A 183 6.22 8.55 -18.72
N PHE A 184 6.27 7.59 -17.78
CA PHE A 184 6.73 7.85 -16.41
C PHE A 184 8.14 7.31 -16.20
N ASN A 185 9.12 8.22 -16.09
CA ASN A 185 10.47 7.88 -15.67
C ASN A 185 10.62 7.98 -14.14
N PHE A 186 10.69 6.84 -13.46
CA PHE A 186 10.80 6.81 -12.00
C PHE A 186 11.99 7.63 -11.48
N LYS A 187 13.18 7.44 -12.06
CA LYS A 187 14.41 8.08 -11.57
C LYS A 187 14.33 9.60 -11.65
N GLU A 188 13.78 10.13 -12.74
CA GLU A 188 13.64 11.58 -12.94
C GLU A 188 12.57 12.19 -12.03
N PHE A 189 11.38 11.59 -11.98
CA PHE A 189 10.28 12.14 -11.19
C PHE A 189 10.50 11.94 -9.68
N TYR A 190 11.14 10.85 -9.27
CA TYR A 190 11.48 10.62 -7.87
C TYR A 190 12.42 11.70 -7.33
N LYS A 191 13.42 12.14 -8.11
CA LYS A 191 14.32 13.25 -7.72
C LYS A 191 13.56 14.54 -7.36
N LYS A 192 12.47 14.84 -8.07
CA LYS A 192 11.65 16.05 -7.86
C LYS A 192 10.88 16.04 -6.54
N ILE A 193 10.64 14.85 -5.98
CA ILE A 193 9.89 14.70 -4.72
C ILE A 193 10.75 14.18 -3.57
N ALA A 194 12.00 13.78 -3.84
CA ALA A 194 12.88 13.18 -2.85
C ALA A 194 13.15 14.15 -1.70
N HIS A 195 12.96 13.65 -0.47
CA HIS A 195 13.10 14.44 0.75
C HIS A 195 13.90 13.65 1.81
N PRO A 196 15.18 13.35 1.53
CA PRO A 196 16.01 12.62 2.49
C PRO A 196 16.21 13.43 3.76
N ILE A 197 16.35 12.73 4.89
CA ILE A 197 16.91 13.35 6.10
C ILE A 197 18.36 13.72 5.74
N PRO A 198 18.79 14.98 5.95
CA PRO A 198 20.16 15.37 5.68
C PRO A 198 21.13 14.47 6.43
N LYS A 199 22.22 14.06 5.79
CA LYS A 199 23.33 13.45 6.52
C LYS A 199 23.77 14.46 7.58
N LYS A 200 24.03 14.02 8.81
CA LYS A 200 24.66 14.90 9.80
C LYS A 200 25.91 15.47 9.12
N GLY A 201 25.96 16.80 8.94
CA GLY A 201 27.20 17.46 8.58
C GLY A 201 28.23 17.03 9.62
N LYS A 202 29.44 16.67 9.17
CA LYS A 202 30.59 16.79 10.06
C LYS A 202 30.63 18.28 10.41
N GLY A 203 30.10 18.63 11.58
CA GLY A 203 30.31 19.95 12.15
C GLY A 203 31.78 20.14 12.45
#